data_AF-A0A0W8G4B7-F1
#
_entry.id   AF-A0A0W8G4B7-F1
#
_cell.length_a   1.000
_cell.length_b   1.000
_cell.length_c   1.000
_cell.angle_alpha   90.00
_cell.angle_beta   90.00
_cell.angle_gamma   90.00
#
_symmetry.space_group_name_H-M   'P 1'
#
loop_
_entity.id
_entity.type
_entity.pdbx_description
1 polymer ?
#
loop_
_entity_poly.entity_id
_entity_poly.type
_entity_poly.pdbx_seq_one_letter_code
_entity_poly.pdbx_strand_id
1 'polypeptide(L)' 'MSDATFYKWRSKYGGLEVSEAERLRGLEEENQRLKRLVAELALDNQVLKEVLGKNC' A
#
# COMPACT_ATOMS: atom_id res chain seq x y z
N MET A 1 -25.83 -0.86 29.41
CA MET A 1 -25.07 -2.03 28.91
C MET A 1 -24.41 -2.71 30.10
N SER A 2 -24.42 -4.05 30.19
CA SER A 2 -23.69 -4.73 31.27
C SER A 2 -22.20 -4.84 30.91
N ASP A 3 -21.35 -4.88 31.93
CA ASP A 3 -19.89 -5.02 31.75
C ASP A 3 -19.55 -6.28 30.95
N ALA A 4 -20.26 -7.38 31.18
CA ALA A 4 -20.08 -8.62 30.43
C ALA A 4 -20.36 -8.46 28.93
N THR A 5 -21.37 -7.67 28.55
CA THR A 5 -21.66 -7.37 27.15
C THR A 5 -20.60 -6.45 26.53
N PHE A 6 -20.08 -5.48 27.30
CA PHE A 6 -19.02 -4.57 26.86
C PHE A 6 -17.70 -5.32 26.61
N TYR A 7 -17.24 -6.15 27.54
CA TYR A 7 -15.99 -6.92 27.38
C TYR A 7 -16.07 -7.90 26.21
N LYS A 8 -17.24 -8.53 25.97
CA LYS A 8 -17.44 -9.42 24.82
C LYS A 8 -17.34 -8.70 23.48
N TRP A 9 -17.88 -7.48 23.39
CA TRP A 9 -17.74 -6.63 22.20
C TRP A 9 -16.30 -6.20 21.99
N ARG A 10 -15.64 -5.69 23.04
CA ARG A 10 -14.25 -5.26 23.00
C ARG A 10 -13.30 -6.37 22.58
N SER A 11 -13.48 -7.58 23.12
CA SER A 11 -12.67 -8.75 22.75
C SER A 11 -12.89 -9.19 21.31
N LYS A 12 -14.11 -9.04 20.76
CA LYS A 12 -14.43 -9.49 19.41
C LYS A 12 -14.00 -8.50 18.33
N TYR A 13 -14.11 -7.21 18.59
CA TYR A 13 -13.93 -6.17 17.56
C TYR A 13 -12.70 -5.28 17.80
N GLY A 14 -12.23 -5.14 19.04
CA GLY A 14 -11.09 -4.26 19.35
C GLY A 14 -9.77 -4.73 18.74
N GLY A 15 -9.57 -6.04 18.54
CA GLY A 15 -8.41 -6.57 17.82
C GLY A 15 -8.54 -6.55 16.30
N LEU A 16 -9.79 -6.54 15.79
CA LEU A 16 -10.07 -6.51 14.36
C LEU A 16 -9.68 -5.15 13.76
N GLU A 17 -10.08 -4.05 14.41
CA GLU A 17 -9.78 -2.69 13.97
C GLU A 17 -8.26 -2.43 13.89
N VAL A 18 -7.50 -2.95 14.85
CA VAL A 18 -6.03 -2.83 14.87
C VAL A 18 -5.42 -3.61 13.70
N SER A 19 -5.87 -4.84 13.47
CA SER A 19 -5.37 -5.68 12.36
C SER A 19 -5.71 -5.08 10.99
N GLU A 20 -6.90 -4.48 10.83
CA GLU A 20 -7.28 -3.80 9.59
C GLU A 20 -6.43 -2.55 9.35
N ALA A 21 -6.14 -1.77 10.39
CA ALA A 21 -5.27 -0.60 10.30
C ALA A 21 -3.83 -0.97 9.93
N GLU A 22 -3.29 -2.06 10.48
CA GLU A 22 -1.97 -2.59 10.11
C GLU A 22 -1.93 -3.05 8.65
N ARG A 23 -2.97 -3.76 8.20
CA ARG A 23 -3.09 -4.19 6.80
C ARG A 23 -3.17 -2.99 5.85
N LEU A 24 -3.95 -1.97 6.19
CA LEU A 24 -4.06 -0.76 5.38
C LEU A 24 -2.72 -0.05 5.25
N ARG A 25 -1.97 0.09 6.36
CA ARG A 25 -0.63 0.70 6.33
C ARG A 25 0.34 -0.07 5.42
N GLY A 26 0.35 -1.40 5.52
CA GLY A 26 1.19 -2.24 4.64
C GLY A 26 0.82 -2.10 3.16
N LEU A 27 -0.47 -2.01 2.84
CA LEU A 27 -0.93 -1.78 1.47
C LEU A 27 -0.56 -0.38 0.96
N GLU A 28 -0.65 0.65 1.80
CA GLU A 28 -0.24 2.02 1.45
C GLU A 28 1.26 2.11 1.17
N GLU A 29 2.09 1.48 2.01
CA GLU A 29 3.54 1.41 1.82
C GLU A 29 3.92 0.69 0.52
N GLU A 30 3.31 -0.47 0.25
CA GLU A 30 3.58 -1.19 -0.99
C GLU A 30 3.08 -0.42 -2.22
N ASN A 31 1.94 0.25 -2.13
CA ASN A 31 1.44 1.09 -3.21
C ASN A 31 2.41 2.24 -3.52
N GLN A 32 2.97 2.88 -2.49
CA GLN A 32 4.00 3.90 -2.66
C GLN A 32 5.26 3.34 -3.32
N ARG A 33 5.72 2.16 -2.88
CA ARG A 33 6.90 1.49 -3.46
C ARG A 33 6.68 1.18 -4.94
N LEU A 34 5.53 0.59 -5.28
CA LEU A 34 5.18 0.26 -6.66
C LEU A 34 5.07 1.50 -7.54
N LYS A 35 4.47 2.59 -7.05
CA LYS A 35 4.40 3.86 -7.80
C LYS A 35 5.78 4.42 -8.13
N ARG A 36 6.72 4.38 -7.18
CA ARG A 36 8.11 4.82 -7.41
C ARG A 36 8.79 3.97 -8.48
N LEU A 37 8.70 2.64 -8.34
CA LEU A 37 9.28 1.71 -9.31
C LEU A 37 8.72 1.92 -10.72
N VAL A 38 7.40 2.10 -10.85
CA VAL A 38 6.78 2.35 -12.15
C VAL A 38 7.25 3.68 -12.75
N ALA A 39 7.39 4.74 -11.94
CA ALA A 39 7.89 6.03 -12.41
C ALA A 39 9.34 5.93 -12.91
N GLU A 40 10.22 5.24 -12.18
CA GLU A 40 11.61 4.98 -12.57
C GLU A 40 11.68 4.20 -13.89
N LEU A 41 10.96 3.07 -13.98
CA LEU A 41 10.91 2.26 -15.20
C LEU A 41 10.34 3.04 -16.40
N ALA A 42 9.34 3.89 -16.17
CA ALA A 42 8.78 4.72 -17.22
C ALA A 42 9.79 5.76 -17.73
N LEU A 43 10.58 6.36 -16.84
CA LEU A 43 11.65 7.28 -17.21
C LEU A 43 12.75 6.56 -18.01
N ASP A 44 13.22 5.41 -17.53
CA ASP A 44 14.22 4.61 -18.22
C ASP A 44 13.73 4.20 -19.62
N ASN A 45 12.47 3.80 -19.73
CA ASN A 45 11.87 3.45 -21.02
C ASN A 45 11.84 4.63 -21.99
N GLN A 46 11.54 5.84 -21.50
CA GLN A 46 11.57 7.06 -22.33
C GLN A 46 12.99 7.34 -22.82
N VAL A 47 13.98 7.30 -21.92
CA VAL A 47 15.40 7.51 -22.28
C VAL A 47 15.86 6.50 -23.33
N LEU A 48 15.55 5.21 -23.14
CA LEU A 48 15.90 4.16 -24.10
C LEU A 48 15.27 4.42 -25.47
N LYS A 49 13.99 4.81 -25.52
CA LYS A 49 13.31 5.14 -26.77
C LYS A 49 13.92 6.35 -27.47
N GLU A 50 14.30 7.39 -26.72
CA GLU A 50 14.97 8.55 -27.28
C GLU A 50 16.34 8.20 -27.87
N VAL A 51 17.15 7.41 -27.15
CA VAL A 51 18.48 7.00 -27.61
C VAL A 51 18.36 6.14 -28.87
N LEU A 52 17.43 5.18 -28.90
CA LEU A 52 17.20 4.35 -30.09
C LEU A 52 16.63 5.15 -31.26
N GLY A 53 15.76 6.13 -30.99
CA GLY A 53 15.18 7.00 -32.01
C GLY A 53 16.16 8.00 -32.62
N LYS A 54 17.23 8.38 -31.90
CA LYS A 54 18.29 9.29 -32.38
C LYS A 54 19.34 8.60 -33.26
N ASN A 55 19.32 7.27 -33.40
CA ASN A 55 20.24 6.51 -34.25
C ASN A 55 19.71 6.29 -35.70
N CYS A 56 18.72 7.09 -36.13
CA CYS A 56 18.21 7.15 -37.50
C CYS A 56 18.44 8.54 -38.09
#